data_AF-A0A942Q5Z5-F1
#
_entry.id   AF-A0A942Q5Z5-F1
#
_cell.length_a   1.000
_cell.length_b   1.000
_cell.length_c   1.000
_cell.angle_alpha   90.00
_cell.angle_beta   90.00
_cell.angle_gamma   90.00
#
_symmetry.space_group_name_H-M   'P 1'
#
loop_
_entity.id
_entity.type
_entity.pdbx_description
1 polymer ?
#
loop_
_entity_poly.entity_id
_entity_poly.type
_entity_poly.pdbx_seq_one_letter_code
_entity_poly.pdbx_strand_id
1 'polypeptide(L)'
;RRVYVPTRSVGTRKKQTMTVGVMRQAELDYARVKQAPIDSPIVFIADSLLIGPKAKRHAASGDALSADEWLVLPELLAAAEMAVWDTEEKTVVYLLPGQAESRLAVRFGRLKSGGLEVPDTATVFHTAKAQFDDYLRQGRYEKIW
;
A
#
# COMPACT_ATOMS: atom_id res chain seq x y z
N ARG A 1 -41.90 0.03 -0.22
CA ARG A 1 -40.96 0.13 0.93
C ARG A 1 -39.76 -0.77 0.61
N ARG A 2 -38.62 -0.21 0.17
CA ARG A 2 -37.43 -0.99 -0.23
C ARG A 2 -36.75 -1.51 1.04
N VAL A 3 -36.71 -2.82 1.22
CA VAL A 3 -36.05 -3.46 2.37
C VAL A 3 -34.54 -3.38 2.12
N TYR A 4 -33.82 -2.67 2.98
CA TYR A 4 -32.36 -2.68 3.01
C TYR A 4 -31.92 -4.02 3.61
N VAL A 5 -31.31 -4.88 2.79
CA VAL A 5 -30.67 -6.11 3.26
C VAL A 5 -29.21 -5.74 3.54
N PRO A 6 -28.78 -5.66 4.81
CA PRO A 6 -27.36 -5.47 5.09
C PRO A 6 -26.62 -6.72 4.63
N THR A 7 -25.78 -6.58 3.61
CA THR A 7 -24.84 -7.62 3.22
C THR A 7 -23.86 -7.79 4.39
N ARG A 8 -24.11 -8.76 5.26
CA ARG A 8 -23.14 -9.17 6.27
C ARG A 8 -21.97 -9.80 5.52
N SER A 9 -20.84 -9.10 5.46
CA SER A 9 -19.58 -9.69 5.07
C SER A 9 -19.24 -10.81 6.05
N VAL A 10 -19.15 -12.04 5.53
CA VAL A 10 -18.69 -13.18 6.31
C VAL A 10 -17.18 -13.07 6.44
N GLY A 11 -16.67 -13.15 7.68
CA GLY A 11 -15.23 -13.08 7.95
C GLY A 11 -14.48 -14.13 7.15
N THR A 12 -13.63 -13.69 6.23
CA THR A 12 -12.76 -14.56 5.44
C THR A 12 -11.43 -14.72 6.18
N ARG A 13 -10.92 -15.95 6.28
CA ARG A 13 -9.56 -16.18 6.83
C ARG A 13 -8.54 -15.56 5.90
N LYS A 14 -8.09 -14.37 6.24
CA LYS A 14 -6.96 -13.74 5.58
C LYS A 14 -5.69 -14.40 6.15
N LYS A 15 -4.86 -15.03 5.31
CA LYS A 15 -3.49 -15.45 5.66
C LYS A 15 -2.59 -14.21 5.72
N GLN A 16 -2.97 -13.25 6.55
CA GLN A 16 -2.34 -11.95 6.72
C GLN A 16 -1.44 -12.00 7.94
N THR A 17 -0.20 -11.55 7.77
CA THR A 17 0.84 -11.80 8.77
C THR A 17 1.13 -10.57 9.62
N MET A 18 0.81 -9.37 9.13
CA MET A 18 0.99 -8.15 9.90
C MET A 18 0.01 -7.07 9.45
N THR A 19 -0.65 -6.46 10.44
CA THR A 19 -1.38 -5.19 10.26
C THR A 19 -0.39 -4.07 10.51
N VAL A 20 -0.23 -3.16 9.56
CA VAL A 20 0.77 -2.07 9.67
C VAL A 20 0.15 -0.69 9.78
N GLY A 21 -1.17 -0.56 9.57
CA GLY A 21 -1.85 0.71 9.73
C GLY A 21 -3.30 0.67 9.28
N VAL A 22 -3.91 1.85 9.23
CA VAL A 22 -5.26 2.08 8.71
C VAL A 22 -5.22 3.30 7.80
N MET A 23 -5.88 3.21 6.64
CA MET A 23 -6.04 4.32 5.70
C MET A 23 -6.84 5.46 6.33
N ARG A 24 -6.45 6.70 6.02
CA ARG A 24 -7.17 7.91 6.43
C ARG A 24 -8.42 8.09 5.58
N GLN A 25 -9.40 8.80 6.13
CA GLN A 25 -10.67 9.09 5.44
C GLN A 25 -10.45 9.78 4.08
N ALA A 26 -9.50 10.70 3.99
CA ALA A 26 -9.17 11.41 2.75
C ALA A 26 -8.76 10.46 1.60
N GLU A 27 -8.04 9.38 1.91
CA GLU A 27 -7.61 8.40 0.91
C GLU A 27 -8.79 7.55 0.44
N LEU A 28 -9.66 7.16 1.36
CA LEU A 28 -10.89 6.41 1.05
C LEU A 28 -11.84 7.25 0.18
N ASP A 29 -11.98 8.54 0.49
CA ASP A 29 -12.80 9.45 -0.29
C ASP A 29 -12.21 9.68 -1.69
N TYR A 30 -10.88 9.84 -1.79
CA TYR A 30 -10.19 9.94 -3.07
C TYR A 30 -10.38 8.68 -3.92
N ALA A 31 -10.18 7.50 -3.33
CA ALA A 31 -10.40 6.22 -3.99
C ALA A 31 -11.86 6.06 -4.44
N ARG A 32 -12.84 6.50 -3.64
CA ARG A 32 -14.25 6.50 -4.00
C ARG A 32 -14.54 7.38 -5.21
N VAL A 33 -13.96 8.58 -5.26
CA VAL A 33 -14.07 9.48 -6.43
C VAL A 33 -13.47 8.83 -7.68
N LYS A 34 -12.34 8.12 -7.54
CA LYS A 34 -11.69 7.36 -8.62
C LYS A 34 -12.35 6.01 -8.92
N GLN A 35 -13.46 5.68 -8.25
CA GLN A 35 -14.20 4.41 -8.39
C GLN A 35 -13.32 3.17 -8.15
N ALA A 36 -12.30 3.30 -7.30
CA ALA A 36 -11.43 2.19 -6.94
C ALA A 36 -12.08 1.36 -5.81
N PRO A 37 -12.19 0.04 -5.97
CA PRO A 37 -12.76 -0.82 -4.93
C PRO A 37 -11.74 -1.05 -3.82
N ILE A 38 -11.94 -0.38 -2.68
CA ILE A 38 -11.22 -0.66 -1.42
C ILE A 38 -12.16 -1.47 -0.52
N ASP A 39 -11.77 -2.71 -0.22
CA ASP A 39 -12.62 -3.65 0.53
C ASP A 39 -12.43 -3.50 2.06
N SER A 40 -11.25 -3.05 2.50
CA SER A 40 -10.93 -2.78 3.91
C SER A 40 -9.99 -1.57 4.03
N PRO A 41 -10.24 -0.66 5.01
CA PRO A 41 -9.32 0.44 5.29
C PRO A 41 -8.06 -0.02 6.05
N ILE A 42 -8.03 -1.27 6.52
CA ILE A 42 -6.88 -1.82 7.25
C ILE A 42 -5.78 -2.21 6.27
N VAL A 43 -4.55 -1.78 6.58
CA VAL A 43 -3.35 -2.06 5.81
C VAL A 43 -2.70 -3.35 6.30
N PHE A 44 -2.58 -4.32 5.41
CA PHE A 44 -1.93 -5.60 5.72
C PHE A 44 -0.79 -5.91 4.78
N ILE A 45 0.21 -6.62 5.30
CA ILE A 45 1.34 -7.12 4.52
C ILE A 45 1.30 -8.65 4.50
N ALA A 46 1.47 -9.24 3.31
CA ALA A 46 1.39 -10.68 3.12
C ALA A 46 2.77 -11.34 3.31
N ASP A 47 2.79 -12.54 3.91
CA ASP A 47 3.99 -13.40 4.08
C ASP A 47 4.88 -13.50 2.84
N SER A 48 4.26 -13.63 1.67
CA SER A 48 4.98 -13.78 0.40
C SER A 48 5.87 -12.58 0.05
N LEU A 49 5.67 -11.42 0.68
CA LEU A 49 6.53 -10.24 0.57
C LEU A 49 7.68 -10.22 1.60
N LEU A 50 7.56 -10.98 2.68
CA LEU A 50 8.60 -11.13 3.72
C LEU A 50 9.56 -12.28 3.40
N ILE A 51 9.05 -13.39 2.84
CA ILE A 51 9.81 -14.65 2.68
C ILE A 51 9.68 -15.29 1.28
N GLY A 52 8.95 -14.68 0.35
CA GLY A 52 8.66 -15.26 -0.97
C GLY A 52 9.62 -14.88 -2.12
N PRO A 53 9.38 -15.38 -3.35
CA PRO A 53 10.21 -15.08 -4.54
C PRO A 53 10.27 -13.60 -4.91
N LYS A 54 9.29 -12.79 -4.47
CA LYS A 54 9.31 -11.33 -4.64
C LYS A 54 10.25 -10.67 -3.64
N ALA A 55 10.29 -11.14 -2.39
CA ALA A 55 11.30 -10.73 -1.41
C ALA A 55 12.72 -11.05 -1.90
N LYS A 56 12.93 -12.25 -2.46
CA LYS A 56 14.22 -12.63 -3.07
C LYS A 56 14.62 -11.75 -4.26
N ARG A 57 13.65 -11.32 -5.08
CA ARG A 57 13.90 -10.39 -6.19
C ARG A 57 14.24 -8.98 -5.71
N HIS A 58 13.51 -8.44 -4.72
CA HIS A 58 13.84 -7.14 -4.12
C HIS A 58 15.17 -7.15 -3.36
N ALA A 59 15.50 -8.26 -2.67
CA ALA A 59 16.79 -8.43 -2.01
C ALA A 59 17.94 -8.46 -3.04
N ALA A 60 17.74 -9.10 -4.19
CA ALA A 60 18.73 -9.12 -5.27
C ALA A 60 18.91 -7.75 -5.96
N SER A 61 17.87 -6.91 -5.97
CA SER A 61 17.93 -5.54 -6.50
C SER A 61 18.42 -4.50 -5.48
N GLY A 62 18.57 -4.87 -4.20
CA GLY A 62 18.94 -3.94 -3.13
C GLY A 62 17.78 -3.08 -2.59
N ASP A 63 16.56 -3.33 -3.05
CA ASP A 63 15.37 -2.51 -2.70
C ASP A 63 14.55 -3.11 -1.54
N ALA A 64 14.96 -4.27 -1.01
CA ALA A 64 14.28 -4.90 0.11
C ALA A 64 14.53 -4.17 1.43
N LEU A 65 13.51 -4.12 2.28
CA LEU A 65 13.64 -3.63 3.65
C LEU A 65 14.46 -4.60 4.49
N SER A 66 15.33 -4.04 5.32
CA SER A 66 15.99 -4.72 6.44
C SER A 66 14.97 -5.12 7.53
N ALA A 67 15.37 -6.04 8.40
CA ALA A 67 14.53 -6.49 9.52
C ALA A 67 14.14 -5.34 10.46
N ASP A 68 15.06 -4.40 10.70
CA ASP A 68 14.81 -3.24 11.55
C ASP A 68 13.81 -2.27 10.91
N GLU A 69 13.91 -2.05 9.60
CA GLU A 69 12.92 -1.24 8.85
C GLU A 69 11.53 -1.88 8.86
N TRP A 70 11.45 -3.21 8.79
CA TRP A 70 10.20 -3.93 8.95
C TRP A 70 9.58 -3.72 10.34
N LEU A 71 10.41 -3.66 11.38
CA LEU A 71 9.97 -3.48 12.76
C LEU A 71 9.39 -2.09 13.01
N VAL A 72 10.00 -1.05 12.45
CA VAL A 72 9.57 0.35 12.62
C VAL A 72 8.56 0.82 11.56
N LEU A 73 8.22 -0.02 10.59
CA LEU A 73 7.32 0.33 9.49
C LEU A 73 5.95 0.89 9.95
N PRO A 74 5.27 0.35 10.99
CA PRO A 74 4.01 0.94 11.45
C PRO A 74 4.18 2.38 11.94
N GLU A 75 5.29 2.68 12.62
CA GLU A 75 5.61 4.02 13.11
C GLU A 75 5.93 4.97 11.95
N LEU A 76 6.72 4.51 10.98
CA LEU A 76 7.03 5.27 9.77
C LEU A 76 5.78 5.56 8.95
N LEU A 77 4.86 4.60 8.83
CA LEU A 77 3.58 4.78 8.13
C LEU A 77 2.68 5.80 8.84
N ALA A 78 2.65 5.79 10.18
CA ALA A 78 1.93 6.80 10.95
C ALA A 78 2.53 8.20 10.73
N ALA A 79 3.85 8.29 10.54
CA ALA A 79 4.61 9.49 10.27
C ALA A 79 4.75 9.83 8.77
N ALA A 80 3.97 9.20 7.89
CA ALA A 80 4.04 9.44 6.44
C ALA A 80 3.90 10.93 6.11
N GLU A 81 4.80 11.41 5.25
CA GLU A 81 4.90 12.84 4.87
C GLU A 81 3.82 13.23 3.87
N MET A 82 3.40 12.30 3.03
CA MET A 82 2.34 12.50 2.05
C MET A 82 1.70 11.19 1.62
N ALA A 83 0.47 11.29 1.12
CA ALA A 83 -0.18 10.24 0.36
C ALA A 83 -0.49 10.73 -1.05
N VAL A 84 -0.22 9.88 -2.04
CA VAL A 84 -0.49 10.16 -3.45
C VAL A 84 -1.30 9.02 -4.06
N TRP A 85 -2.01 9.31 -5.13
CA TRP A 85 -2.69 8.34 -5.98
C TRP A 85 -1.85 8.06 -7.23
N ASP A 86 -1.45 6.80 -7.44
CA ASP A 86 -0.86 6.35 -8.69
C ASP A 86 -1.96 6.10 -9.71
N THR A 87 -2.00 6.93 -10.75
CA THR A 87 -3.01 6.89 -11.81
C THR A 87 -2.88 5.68 -12.73
N GLU A 88 -1.67 5.12 -12.88
CA GLU A 88 -1.42 3.93 -13.71
C GLU A 88 -1.85 2.67 -12.97
N GLU A 89 -1.37 2.53 -11.73
CA GLU A 89 -1.57 1.33 -10.92
C GLU A 89 -2.88 1.38 -10.11
N LYS A 90 -3.59 2.51 -10.13
CA LYS A 90 -4.87 2.77 -9.44
C LYS A 90 -4.81 2.44 -7.96
N THR A 91 -3.83 3.02 -7.28
CA THR A 91 -3.44 2.64 -5.92
C THR A 91 -2.95 3.85 -5.13
N VAL A 92 -3.17 3.83 -3.82
CA VAL A 92 -2.55 4.81 -2.92
C VAL A 92 -1.08 4.42 -2.72
N VAL A 93 -0.22 5.43 -2.74
CA VAL A 93 1.20 5.32 -2.40
C VAL A 93 1.51 6.30 -1.27
N TYR A 94 2.05 5.80 -0.16
CA TYR A 94 2.49 6.65 0.95
C TYR A 94 3.97 6.92 0.80
N LEU A 95 4.35 8.16 1.05
CA LEU A 95 5.73 8.55 1.18
C LEU A 95 6.12 8.54 2.66
N LEU A 96 7.01 7.64 3.03
CA LEU A 96 7.48 7.53 4.40
C LEU A 96 8.74 8.41 4.60
N PRO A 97 8.98 8.87 5.83
CA PRO A 97 10.23 9.54 6.16
C PRO A 97 11.42 8.60 5.90
N GLY A 98 12.47 9.14 5.28
CA GLY A 98 13.59 8.34 4.78
C GLY A 98 14.87 9.17 4.58
N GLN A 99 15.90 8.53 4.02
CA GLN A 99 17.18 9.18 3.74
C GLN A 99 17.08 10.10 2.51
N ALA A 100 18.10 10.93 2.30
CA ALA A 100 18.08 11.98 1.27
C ALA A 100 17.82 11.45 -0.17
N GLU A 101 18.30 10.24 -0.46
CA GLU A 101 18.32 9.67 -1.83
C GLU A 101 17.24 8.60 -2.07
N SER A 102 16.78 7.91 -1.02
CA SER A 102 15.79 6.83 -1.11
C SER A 102 14.62 7.05 -0.16
N ARG A 103 13.43 6.72 -0.64
CA ARG A 103 12.18 6.83 0.11
C ARG A 103 11.49 5.49 0.18
N LEU A 104 10.78 5.25 1.27
CA LEU A 104 9.95 4.07 1.42
C LEU A 104 8.54 4.39 0.90
N ALA A 105 8.07 3.54 -0.02
CA ALA A 105 6.75 3.64 -0.62
C ALA A 105 5.89 2.45 -0.22
N VAL A 106 4.69 2.73 0.32
CA VAL A 106 3.70 1.68 0.64
C VAL A 106 2.57 1.76 -0.40
N ARG A 107 2.43 0.72 -1.21
CA ARG A 107 1.46 0.67 -2.32
C ARG A 107 0.29 -0.28 -2.03
N PHE A 108 -0.92 0.21 -2.24
CA PHE A 108 -2.20 -0.40 -1.85
C PHE A 108 -3.01 -0.94 -3.03
N GLY A 109 -2.89 -2.22 -3.37
CA GLY A 109 -3.60 -2.77 -4.52
C GLY A 109 -4.15 -4.17 -4.27
N ARG A 110 -5.10 -4.56 -5.13
CA ARG A 110 -5.48 -5.98 -5.26
C ARG A 110 -4.30 -6.75 -5.80
N LEU A 111 -3.71 -7.60 -4.96
CA LEU A 111 -2.71 -8.56 -5.41
C LEU A 111 -3.42 -9.87 -5.75
N LYS A 112 -3.24 -10.35 -6.98
CA LYS A 112 -3.60 -11.72 -7.36
C LYS A 112 -2.49 -12.63 -6.87
N SER A 113 -2.77 -13.44 -5.84
CA SER A 113 -1.85 -14.49 -5.38
C SER A 113 -2.50 -15.84 -5.57
N GLY A 114 -1.92 -16.69 -6.43
CA GLY A 114 -2.41 -18.05 -6.69
C GLY A 114 -3.83 -18.16 -7.25
N GLY A 115 -4.31 -17.15 -7.99
CA GLY A 115 -5.67 -17.15 -8.57
C GLY A 115 -6.78 -16.66 -7.63
N LEU A 116 -6.48 -16.38 -6.36
CA LEU A 116 -7.37 -15.68 -5.44
C LEU A 116 -7.05 -14.17 -5.43
N GLU A 117 -8.08 -13.34 -5.57
CA GLU A 117 -7.98 -11.93 -5.24
C GLU A 117 -7.77 -11.82 -3.73
N VAL A 118 -6.58 -11.37 -3.31
CA VAL A 118 -6.34 -11.02 -1.92
C VAL A 118 -6.58 -9.51 -1.84
N PRO A 119 -7.68 -9.08 -1.19
CA PRO A 119 -7.92 -7.65 -1.03
C PRO A 119 -6.83 -7.05 -0.16
N ASP A 120 -6.36 -5.87 -0.55
CA ASP A 120 -5.65 -4.91 0.32
C ASP A 120 -4.33 -5.43 0.89
N THR A 121 -3.43 -5.91 0.01
CA THR A 121 -2.06 -6.23 0.41
C THR A 121 -1.13 -5.09 0.04
N ALA A 122 -0.55 -4.45 1.05
CA ALA A 122 0.47 -3.44 0.88
C ALA A 122 1.79 -4.07 0.42
N THR A 123 2.39 -3.52 -0.63
CA THR A 123 3.80 -3.77 -0.96
C THR A 123 4.63 -2.57 -0.51
N VAL A 124 5.76 -2.84 0.14
CA VAL A 124 6.71 -1.83 0.58
C VAL A 124 7.99 -1.96 -0.23
N PHE A 125 8.51 -0.85 -0.74
CA PHE A 125 9.74 -0.82 -1.53
C PHE A 125 10.46 0.51 -1.38
N HIS A 126 11.77 0.48 -1.59
CA HIS A 126 12.56 1.68 -1.79
C HIS A 126 12.30 2.28 -3.18
N THR A 127 12.19 3.59 -3.24
CA THR A 127 12.13 4.36 -4.49
C THR A 127 13.07 5.54 -4.40
N ALA A 128 13.74 5.88 -5.50
CA ALA A 128 14.59 7.06 -5.54
C ALA A 128 13.73 8.33 -5.37
N LYS A 129 14.17 9.27 -4.52
CA LYS A 129 13.45 10.54 -4.32
C LYS A 129 13.21 11.27 -5.65
N ALA A 130 14.23 11.33 -6.50
CA ALA A 130 14.14 11.98 -7.81
C ALA A 130 13.06 11.33 -8.72
N GLN A 131 12.93 10.01 -8.69
CA GLN A 131 11.92 9.28 -9.46
C GLN A 131 10.50 9.60 -8.95
N PHE A 132 10.31 9.59 -7.64
CA PHE A 132 9.01 9.94 -7.04
C PHE A 132 8.59 11.38 -7.37
N ASP A 133 9.53 12.33 -7.26
CA ASP A 133 9.28 13.74 -7.57
C ASP A 133 9.01 13.94 -9.08
N ASP A 134 9.62 13.12 -9.95
CA ASP A 134 9.33 13.13 -11.38
C ASP A 134 7.93 12.59 -11.70
N TYR A 135 7.49 11.52 -11.02
CA TYR A 135 6.12 11.01 -11.14
C TYR A 135 5.06 12.00 -10.66
N LEU A 136 5.35 12.78 -9.61
CA LEU A 136 4.51 13.91 -9.22
C LEU A 136 4.44 14.97 -10.32
N ARG A 137 5.59 15.35 -10.89
CA ARG A 137 5.66 16.39 -11.94
C ARG A 137 4.93 15.99 -13.21
N GLN A 138 5.01 14.72 -13.59
CA GLN A 138 4.36 14.18 -14.79
C GLN A 138 2.86 13.94 -14.60
N GLY A 139 2.32 14.12 -13.39
CA GLY A 139 0.91 13.86 -13.08
C GLY A 139 0.56 12.38 -12.97
N ARG A 140 1.57 11.49 -12.98
CA ARG A 140 1.35 10.07 -12.65
C ARG A 140 0.89 9.94 -11.20
N TYR A 141 1.54 10.67 -10.30
CA TYR A 141 1.16 10.76 -8.89
C TYR A 141 0.33 12.01 -8.65
N GLU A 142 -0.92 11.80 -8.26
CA GLU A 142 -1.82 12.88 -7.84
C GLU A 142 -1.78 13.00 -6.32
N LYS A 143 -1.45 14.18 -5.79
CA LYS A 143 -1.36 14.39 -4.34
C LYS A 143 -2.74 14.32 -3.67
N ILE A 144 -2.84 13.55 -2.58
CA ILE A 144 -4.04 13.48 -1.72
C ILE A 144 -3.88 14.44 -0.53
N TRP A 145 -2.78 14.34 0.22
CA TRP A 145 -2.41 15.23 1.33
C TRP A 145 -0.90 15.29 1.54
#